data_AF-A0AAY5EAS7-F1
#
_entry.id   AF-A0AAY5EAS7-F1
#
_cell.length_a   1.000
_cell.length_b   1.000
_cell.length_c   1.000
_cell.angle_alpha   90.00
_cell.angle_beta   90.00
_cell.angle_gamma   90.00
#
_symmetry.space_group_name_H-M   'P 1'
#
loop_
_entity.id
_entity.type
_entity.pdbx_description
1 polymer ?
#
loop_
_entity_poly.entity_id
_entity_poly.type
_entity_poly.pdbx_seq_one_letter_code
_entity_poly.pdbx_strand_id
1 'polypeptide(L)'
;MTKQSLPSMDCPWGFLDGIKVAVDPWFWALCLSDMRWLRNQVVAPFTEELVFRACMLPMLVPCAGPSRAIFTCPLFFGVAHFHHVIELLRFRQGTISGIFLSAVFQFSYTAVFGAYTAFIFLRTGHLAGPVLCHSFCNYMGFPALSTALEHPHRLIVLSFYVLGVLLFLLLLFPMTDPHFYGWPTPICSLDSTQPGSLCS
;
A
#
# COMPACT_ATOMS: atom_id res chain seq x y z
N MET A 1 3.46 20.61 -10.12
CA MET A 1 4.91 20.64 -9.80
C MET A 1 5.62 19.71 -10.76
N THR A 2 6.66 20.22 -11.38
CA THR A 2 7.34 19.78 -12.61
C THR A 2 7.72 18.29 -12.63
N LYS A 3 7.08 17.52 -13.54
CA LYS A 3 7.66 16.27 -14.08
C LYS A 3 8.95 16.67 -14.78
N GLN A 4 10.09 16.15 -14.34
CA GLN A 4 11.32 16.19 -15.13
C GLN A 4 11.02 15.48 -16.46
N SER A 5 11.15 16.24 -17.54
CA SER A 5 11.07 15.76 -18.92
C SER A 5 12.29 14.87 -19.19
N LEU A 6 12.10 13.55 -19.08
CA LEU A 6 13.01 12.60 -19.73
C LEU A 6 12.89 12.76 -21.26
N PRO A 7 13.99 12.66 -22.02
CA PRO A 7 13.95 12.77 -23.48
C PRO A 7 13.06 11.66 -24.05
N SER A 8 12.23 12.04 -25.02
CA SER A 8 11.39 11.12 -25.80
C SER A 8 12.28 10.08 -26.48
N MET A 9 12.32 8.87 -25.92
CA MET A 9 12.90 7.68 -26.55
C MET A 9 11.74 6.76 -26.95
N ASP A 10 11.36 6.90 -28.22
CA ASP A 10 10.39 6.04 -28.91
C ASP A 10 11.00 4.66 -29.17
N CYS A 11 11.12 3.83 -28.13
CA CYS A 11 11.43 2.41 -28.27
C CYS A 11 10.35 1.61 -27.52
N PRO A 12 9.82 0.50 -28.08
CA PRO A 12 8.86 -0.31 -27.37
C PRO A 12 9.59 -0.95 -26.17
N TRP A 13 9.34 -0.43 -24.97
CA TRP A 13 9.94 -0.91 -23.73
C TRP A 13 9.80 -2.43 -23.60
N GLY A 14 10.91 -3.14 -23.85
CA GLY A 14 10.97 -4.58 -23.68
C GLY A 14 11.17 -4.94 -22.21
N PHE A 15 10.75 -6.15 -21.83
CA PHE A 15 11.02 -6.72 -20.50
C PHE A 15 12.51 -6.65 -20.11
N LEU A 16 13.40 -6.83 -21.09
CA LEU A 16 14.85 -6.75 -20.91
C LEU A 16 15.34 -5.34 -20.52
N ASP A 17 14.72 -4.29 -21.05
CA ASP A 17 15.10 -2.92 -20.70
C ASP A 17 14.61 -2.56 -19.29
N GLY A 18 13.46 -3.12 -18.88
CA GLY A 18 13.02 -3.09 -17.48
C GLY A 18 14.03 -3.76 -16.54
N ILE A 19 14.55 -4.93 -16.91
CA ILE A 19 15.60 -5.61 -16.13
C ILE A 19 16.89 -4.77 -16.07
N LYS A 20 17.33 -4.20 -17.21
CA LYS A 20 18.54 -3.35 -17.24
C LYS A 20 18.41 -2.17 -16.30
N VAL A 21 17.27 -1.46 -16.31
CA VAL A 21 17.01 -0.34 -15.41
C VAL A 21 16.95 -0.81 -13.95
N ALA A 22 16.32 -1.95 -13.67
CA ALA A 22 16.24 -2.51 -12.32
C ALA A 22 17.61 -2.89 -11.73
N VAL A 23 18.58 -3.25 -12.58
CA VAL A 23 19.93 -3.66 -12.15
C VAL A 23 20.95 -2.52 -12.26
N ASP A 24 20.60 -1.40 -12.89
CA ASP A 24 21.53 -0.28 -13.10
C ASP A 24 21.79 0.49 -11.78
N PRO A 25 23.01 0.39 -11.21
CA PRO A 25 23.34 1.06 -9.96
C PRO A 25 23.32 2.59 -10.07
N TRP A 26 23.56 3.14 -11.27
CA TRP A 26 23.57 4.58 -11.49
C TRP A 26 22.16 5.16 -11.43
N PHE A 27 21.18 4.45 -12.02
CA PHE A 27 19.77 4.80 -11.92
C PHE A 27 19.32 4.87 -10.45
N TRP A 28 19.63 3.86 -9.65
CA TRP A 28 19.28 3.85 -8.22
C TRP A 28 20.03 4.92 -7.41
N ALA A 29 21.30 5.19 -7.73
CA ALA A 29 22.05 6.28 -7.08
C ALA A 29 21.40 7.64 -7.35
N LEU A 30 20.93 7.88 -8.57
CA LEU A 30 20.17 9.09 -8.92
C LEU A 30 18.84 9.15 -8.16
N CYS A 31 18.08 8.06 -8.10
CA CYS A 31 16.85 7.99 -7.32
C CYS A 31 17.08 8.27 -5.82
N LEU A 32 18.12 7.70 -5.23
CA LEU A 32 18.47 7.91 -3.82
C LEU A 32 18.97 9.33 -3.54
N SER A 33 19.57 9.99 -4.54
CA SER A 33 19.98 11.40 -4.44
C SER A 33 18.80 12.38 -4.54
N ASP A 34 17.67 11.96 -5.11
CA ASP A 34 16.46 12.78 -5.17
C ASP A 34 15.66 12.68 -3.86
N MET A 35 15.72 13.75 -3.08
CA MET A 35 14.98 13.89 -1.82
C MET A 35 13.47 13.70 -1.98
N ARG A 36 12.87 14.02 -3.14
CA ARG A 36 11.44 13.81 -3.39
C ARG A 36 11.13 12.34 -3.59
N TRP A 37 11.99 11.63 -4.33
CA TRP A 37 11.86 10.19 -4.53
C TRP A 37 12.02 9.45 -3.20
N LEU A 38 13.08 9.76 -2.44
CA LEU A 38 13.33 9.18 -1.12
C LEU A 38 12.16 9.42 -0.17
N ARG A 39 11.63 10.64 -0.16
CA ARG A 39 10.45 10.97 0.65
C ARG A 39 9.25 10.12 0.26
N ASN A 40 8.92 10.03 -1.02
CA ASN A 40 7.71 9.36 -1.47
C ASN A 40 7.80 7.82 -1.40
N GLN A 41 9.01 7.26 -1.58
CA GLN A 41 9.22 5.81 -1.67
C GLN A 41 9.70 5.18 -0.37
N VAL A 42 10.33 5.93 0.53
CA VAL A 42 10.91 5.38 1.77
C VAL A 42 10.36 6.08 3.00
N VAL A 43 10.53 7.40 3.09
CA VAL A 43 10.21 8.13 4.34
C VAL A 43 8.71 8.13 4.62
N ALA A 44 7.87 8.50 3.64
CA ALA A 44 6.43 8.56 3.80
C ALA A 44 5.84 7.17 4.14
N PRO A 45 6.09 6.10 3.36
CA PRO A 45 5.63 4.75 3.70
C PRO A 45 6.05 4.30 5.09
N PHE A 46 7.31 4.55 5.46
CA PHE A 46 7.83 4.21 6.78
C PHE A 46 7.09 4.95 7.90
N THR A 47 6.95 6.26 7.79
CA THR A 47 6.28 7.07 8.82
C THR A 47 4.80 6.77 8.94
N GLU A 48 4.12 6.53 7.82
CA GLU A 48 2.70 6.21 7.81
C GLU A 48 2.45 4.84 8.46
N GLU A 49 3.16 3.79 8.03
CA GLU A 49 3.00 2.47 8.65
C GLU A 49 3.44 2.49 10.12
N LEU A 50 4.47 3.25 10.51
CA LEU A 50 4.85 3.38 11.93
C LEU A 50 3.70 3.97 12.76
N VAL A 51 3.12 5.09 12.34
CA VAL A 51 2.03 5.75 13.07
C VAL A 51 0.78 4.88 13.11
N PHE A 52 0.37 4.31 11.97
CA PHE A 52 -0.88 3.55 11.90
C PHE A 52 -0.75 2.12 12.44
N ARG A 53 0.39 1.44 12.30
CA ARG A 53 0.58 0.03 12.71
C ARG A 53 1.28 -0.13 14.04
N ALA A 54 2.32 0.65 14.33
CA ALA A 54 3.07 0.50 15.57
C ALA A 54 2.49 1.33 16.72
N CYS A 55 1.82 2.46 16.42
CA CYS A 55 1.25 3.32 17.46
C CYS A 55 -0.27 3.16 17.63
N MET A 56 -1.03 3.28 16.53
CA MET A 56 -2.49 3.30 16.61
C MET A 56 -3.12 1.91 16.74
N LEU A 57 -2.69 0.95 15.92
CA LEU A 57 -3.27 -0.40 15.88
C LEU A 57 -3.14 -1.14 17.23
N PRO A 58 -1.99 -1.13 17.96
CA PRO A 58 -1.85 -1.85 19.22
C PRO A 58 -2.70 -1.26 20.36
N MET A 59 -3.05 0.03 20.28
CA MET A 59 -3.98 0.65 21.22
C MET A 59 -5.44 0.30 20.89
N LEU A 60 -5.75 0.06 19.61
CA LEU A 60 -7.09 -0.31 19.15
C LEU A 60 -7.43 -1.79 19.41
N VAL A 61 -6.43 -2.67 19.34
CA VAL A 61 -6.62 -4.12 19.48
C VAL A 61 -7.25 -4.50 20.83
N PRO A 62 -6.78 -4.02 22.00
CA PRO A 62 -7.39 -4.34 23.29
C PRO A 62 -8.83 -3.82 23.46
N CYS A 63 -9.17 -2.69 22.84
CA CYS A 63 -10.49 -2.06 23.05
C CYS A 63 -11.54 -2.48 22.01
N ALA A 64 -11.15 -2.88 20.81
CA ALA A 64 -12.08 -3.28 19.73
C ALA A 64 -11.99 -4.78 19.37
N GLY A 65 -10.91 -5.46 19.75
CA GLY A 65 -10.54 -6.79 19.26
C GLY A 65 -9.78 -6.74 17.93
N PRO A 66 -8.92 -7.73 17.64
CA PRO A 66 -8.00 -7.71 16.51
C PRO A 66 -8.70 -7.63 15.15
N SER A 67 -9.79 -8.38 14.94
CA SER A 67 -10.54 -8.37 13.69
C SER A 67 -11.16 -7.01 13.39
N ARG A 68 -11.69 -6.32 14.40
CA ARG A 68 -12.30 -4.99 14.23
C ARG A 68 -11.22 -3.92 14.06
N ALA A 69 -10.11 -4.03 14.80
CA ALA A 69 -8.98 -3.11 14.69
C ALA A 69 -8.38 -3.06 13.27
N ILE A 70 -8.30 -4.21 12.59
CA ILE A 70 -7.84 -4.32 11.19
C ILE A 70 -8.68 -3.46 10.24
N PHE A 71 -9.99 -3.42 10.41
CA PHE A 71 -10.87 -2.63 9.54
C PHE A 71 -11.05 -1.18 10.01
N THR A 72 -11.02 -0.93 11.32
CA THR A 72 -11.25 0.42 11.87
C THR A 72 -10.04 1.34 11.73
N CYS A 73 -8.81 0.83 11.93
CA CYS A 73 -7.60 1.66 11.83
C CYS A 73 -7.41 2.30 10.42
N PRO A 74 -7.57 1.57 9.30
CA PRO A 74 -7.50 2.13 7.96
C PRO A 74 -8.58 3.17 7.64
N LEU A 75 -9.74 3.11 8.31
CA LEU A 75 -10.80 4.11 8.10
C LEU A 75 -10.37 5.48 8.61
N PHE A 76 -9.65 5.56 9.73
CA PHE A 76 -9.08 6.83 10.20
C PHE A 76 -8.01 7.37 9.25
N PHE A 77 -7.19 6.49 8.67
CA PHE A 77 -6.22 6.86 7.63
C PHE A 77 -6.91 7.43 6.38
N GLY A 78 -7.97 6.77 5.91
CA GLY A 78 -8.76 7.24 4.77
C GLY A 78 -9.50 8.55 5.06
N VAL A 79 -10.03 8.74 6.28
CA VAL A 79 -10.69 9.99 6.69
C VAL A 79 -9.69 11.16 6.74
N ALA A 80 -8.44 10.94 7.17
CA ALA A 80 -7.42 11.99 7.12
C ALA A 80 -7.15 12.47 5.68
N HIS A 81 -7.33 11.59 4.70
CA HIS A 81 -7.13 11.92 3.28
C HIS A 81 -8.35 12.59 2.62
N PHE A 82 -9.51 12.68 3.30
CA PHE A 82 -10.65 13.45 2.78
C PHE A 82 -10.34 14.94 2.58
N HIS A 83 -9.33 15.49 3.29
CA HIS A 83 -8.91 16.86 3.08
C HIS A 83 -8.45 17.12 1.63
N HIS A 84 -7.75 16.17 1.00
CA HIS A 84 -7.36 16.29 -0.41
C HIS A 84 -8.56 16.24 -1.36
N VAL A 85 -9.61 15.50 -1.01
CA VAL A 85 -10.86 15.44 -1.78
C VAL A 85 -11.60 16.77 -1.72
N ILE A 86 -11.68 17.38 -0.53
CA ILE A 86 -12.27 18.70 -0.32
C ILE A 86 -11.48 19.77 -1.09
N GLU A 87 -10.16 19.66 -1.11
CA GLU A 87 -9.27 20.55 -1.86
C GLU A 87 -9.49 20.43 -3.39
N LEU A 88 -9.58 19.21 -3.94
CA LEU A 88 -9.92 18.98 -5.36
C LEU A 88 -11.30 19.54 -5.73
N LEU A 89 -12.29 19.38 -4.86
CA LEU A 89 -13.64 19.95 -5.04
C LEU A 89 -13.61 21.48 -5.01
N ARG A 90 -12.76 22.09 -4.17
CA ARG A 90 -12.62 23.54 -4.03
C ARG A 90 -11.96 24.20 -5.25
N PHE A 91 -11.03 23.51 -5.91
CA PHE A 91 -10.30 24.03 -7.08
C PHE A 91 -10.94 23.70 -8.45
N ARG A 92 -12.15 23.12 -8.50
CA ARG A 92 -12.97 22.88 -9.72
C ARG A 92 -12.24 22.20 -10.89
N GLN A 93 -11.31 21.27 -10.64
CA GLN A 93 -10.71 20.47 -11.71
C GLN A 93 -11.57 19.24 -12.08
N GLY A 94 -12.75 19.47 -12.68
CA GLY A 94 -13.60 18.42 -13.25
C GLY A 94 -15.09 18.49 -12.87
N THR A 95 -15.88 17.56 -13.40
CA THR A 95 -17.29 17.35 -13.00
C THR A 95 -17.36 16.79 -11.57
N ILE A 96 -18.31 17.29 -10.76
CA ILE A 96 -18.49 16.88 -9.35
C ILE A 96 -18.60 15.35 -9.22
N SER A 97 -19.31 14.70 -10.14
CA SER A 97 -19.45 13.23 -10.18
C SER A 97 -18.12 12.51 -10.38
N GLY A 98 -17.24 13.01 -11.25
CA GLY A 98 -15.92 12.44 -11.51
C GLY A 98 -14.96 12.60 -10.32
N ILE A 99 -14.97 13.77 -9.68
CA ILE A 99 -14.15 14.03 -8.48
C ILE A 99 -14.61 13.13 -7.34
N PHE A 100 -15.93 13.01 -7.14
CA PHE A 100 -16.50 12.12 -6.12
C PHE A 100 -16.16 10.66 -6.39
N LEU A 101 -16.32 10.17 -7.62
CA LEU A 101 -16.00 8.79 -7.97
C LEU A 101 -14.51 8.48 -7.76
N SER A 102 -13.62 9.40 -8.16
CA SER A 102 -12.18 9.27 -7.92
C SER A 102 -11.85 9.24 -6.44
N ALA A 103 -12.52 10.06 -5.62
CA ALA A 103 -12.32 10.10 -4.18
C ALA A 103 -12.77 8.82 -3.48
N VAL A 104 -13.97 8.32 -3.83
CA VAL A 104 -14.48 7.04 -3.32
C VAL A 104 -13.53 5.91 -3.70
N PHE A 105 -13.09 5.86 -4.96
CA PHE A 105 -12.14 4.85 -5.42
C PHE A 105 -10.81 4.91 -4.65
N GLN A 106 -10.23 6.10 -4.52
CA GLN A 106 -8.99 6.31 -3.77
C GLN A 106 -9.15 5.85 -2.32
N PHE A 107 -10.24 6.23 -1.65
CA PHE A 107 -10.53 5.84 -0.27
C PHE A 107 -10.74 4.33 -0.12
N SER A 108 -11.52 3.70 -0.99
CA SER A 108 -11.77 2.26 -0.93
C SER A 108 -10.47 1.47 -1.14
N TYR A 109 -9.67 1.86 -2.13
CA TYR A 109 -8.39 1.22 -2.42
C TYR A 109 -7.41 1.35 -1.26
N THR A 110 -7.26 2.55 -0.68
CA THR A 110 -6.36 2.76 0.48
C THR A 110 -6.87 2.07 1.75
N ALA A 111 -8.18 1.98 1.95
CA ALA A 111 -8.77 1.26 3.08
C ALA A 111 -8.49 -0.25 3.01
N VAL A 112 -8.65 -0.86 1.82
CA VAL A 112 -8.32 -2.28 1.59
C VAL A 112 -6.83 -2.53 1.80
N PHE A 113 -5.98 -1.67 1.24
CA PHE A 113 -4.53 -1.75 1.44
C PHE A 113 -4.16 -1.65 2.92
N GLY A 114 -4.78 -0.71 3.65
CA GLY A 114 -4.53 -0.57 5.08
C GLY A 114 -4.99 -1.79 5.89
N ALA A 115 -6.13 -2.39 5.55
CA ALA A 115 -6.58 -3.62 6.21
C ALA A 115 -5.60 -4.77 5.96
N TYR A 116 -5.06 -4.86 4.74
CA TYR A 116 -4.04 -5.83 4.38
C TYR A 116 -2.73 -5.62 5.17
N THR A 117 -2.20 -4.40 5.26
CA THR A 117 -0.96 -4.17 6.02
C THR A 117 -1.16 -4.35 7.53
N ALA A 118 -2.34 -4.04 8.06
CA ALA A 118 -2.71 -4.33 9.45
C ALA A 118 -2.75 -5.85 9.71
N PHE A 119 -3.30 -6.63 8.77
CA PHE A 119 -3.30 -8.09 8.86
C PHE A 119 -1.87 -8.66 8.88
N ILE A 120 -0.98 -8.21 7.99
CA ILE A 120 0.42 -8.64 7.97
C ILE A 120 1.11 -8.30 9.30
N PHE A 121 0.93 -7.07 9.79
CA PHE A 121 1.56 -6.63 11.02
C PHE A 121 1.13 -7.47 12.22
N LEU A 122 -0.18 -7.77 12.35
CA LEU A 122 -0.67 -8.60 13.46
C LEU A 122 -0.21 -10.07 13.38
N ARG A 123 0.00 -10.59 12.17
CA ARG A 123 0.46 -11.96 11.94
C ARG A 123 1.97 -12.13 12.11
N THR A 124 2.76 -11.17 11.63
CA THR A 124 4.22 -11.26 11.58
C THR A 124 4.90 -10.53 12.73
N GLY A 125 4.24 -9.53 13.34
CA GLY A 125 4.83 -8.65 14.36
C GLY A 125 5.89 -7.68 13.83
N HIS A 126 6.16 -7.67 12.53
CA HIS A 126 7.22 -6.86 11.92
C HIS A 126 6.67 -5.73 11.08
N LEU A 127 7.26 -4.55 11.23
CA LEU A 127 6.92 -3.37 10.43
C LEU A 127 7.51 -3.41 9.00
N ALA A 128 8.58 -4.19 8.80
CA ALA A 128 9.27 -4.27 7.52
C ALA A 128 8.36 -4.75 6.37
N GLY A 129 7.54 -5.77 6.60
CA GLY A 129 6.59 -6.29 5.60
C GLY A 129 5.60 -5.21 5.11
N PRO A 130 4.81 -4.61 6.02
CA PRO A 130 3.92 -3.49 5.71
C PRO A 130 4.59 -2.34 4.95
N VAL A 131 5.77 -1.89 5.39
CA VAL A 131 6.50 -0.78 4.76
C VAL A 131 6.93 -1.13 3.34
N LEU A 132 7.45 -2.33 3.12
CA LEU A 132 7.85 -2.79 1.78
C LEU A 132 6.63 -2.91 0.84
N CYS A 133 5.51 -3.44 1.32
CA CYS A 133 4.27 -3.47 0.56
C CYS A 133 3.79 -2.07 0.18
N HIS A 134 3.87 -1.12 1.12
CA HIS A 134 3.49 0.27 0.90
C HIS A 134 4.38 0.93 -0.15
N SER A 135 5.70 0.84 -0.01
CA SER A 135 6.66 1.34 -1.00
C SER A 135 6.42 0.73 -2.38
N PHE A 136 6.17 -0.58 -2.47
CA PHE A 136 5.86 -1.25 -3.73
C PHE A 136 4.58 -0.72 -4.37
N CYS A 137 3.51 -0.52 -3.59
CA CYS A 137 2.26 0.05 -4.06
C CYS A 137 2.43 1.52 -4.50
N ASN A 138 3.25 2.32 -3.82
CA ASN A 138 3.57 3.69 -4.23
C ASN A 138 4.40 3.74 -5.52
N TYR A 139 5.24 2.73 -5.76
CA TYR A 139 6.01 2.61 -7.00
C TYR A 139 5.14 2.17 -8.18
N MET A 140 4.35 1.10 -8.02
CA MET A 140 3.53 0.53 -9.10
C MET A 140 2.25 1.35 -9.38
N GLY A 141 1.63 1.89 -8.34
CA GLY A 141 0.34 2.56 -8.43
C GLY A 141 -0.82 1.61 -8.79
N PHE A 142 -1.93 2.20 -9.24
CA PHE A 142 -3.09 1.42 -9.67
C PHE A 142 -2.85 0.83 -11.07
N PRO A 143 -3.13 -0.46 -11.31
CA PRO A 143 -2.96 -1.07 -12.63
C PRO A 143 -3.77 -0.32 -13.70
N ALA A 144 -3.13 0.01 -14.82
CA ALA A 144 -3.75 0.71 -15.93
C ALA A 144 -4.70 -0.20 -16.74
N LEU A 145 -5.83 -0.58 -16.14
CA LEU A 145 -6.80 -1.54 -16.70
C LEU A 145 -7.36 -1.10 -18.07
N SER A 146 -7.55 0.20 -18.28
CA SER A 146 -7.99 0.74 -19.58
C SER A 146 -6.99 0.41 -20.69
N THR A 147 -5.71 0.69 -20.45
CA THR A 147 -4.64 0.39 -21.42
C THR A 147 -4.45 -1.12 -21.64
N ALA A 148 -4.71 -1.94 -20.62
CA ALA A 148 -4.64 -3.39 -20.73
C ALA A 148 -5.78 -3.96 -21.61
N LEU A 149 -6.96 -3.37 -21.56
CA LEU A 149 -8.13 -3.78 -22.37
C LEU A 149 -7.98 -3.43 -23.86
N GLU A 150 -7.28 -2.33 -24.15
CA GLU A 150 -6.97 -1.87 -25.51
C GLU A 150 -5.79 -2.63 -26.15
N HIS A 151 -5.05 -3.42 -25.37
CA HIS A 151 -3.86 -4.12 -25.84
C HIS A 151 -4.22 -5.28 -26.82
N PRO A 152 -3.45 -5.49 -27.91
CA PRO A 152 -3.71 -6.57 -28.88
C PRO A 152 -3.72 -7.96 -28.21
N HIS A 153 -2.93 -8.15 -27.15
CA HIS A 153 -2.88 -9.38 -26.35
C HIS A 153 -3.62 -9.26 -25.00
N ARG A 154 -4.75 -8.53 -24.96
CA ARG A 154 -5.53 -8.28 -23.72
C ARG A 154 -5.84 -9.52 -22.89
N LEU A 155 -6.14 -10.66 -23.51
CA LEU A 155 -6.45 -11.89 -22.78
C LEU A 155 -5.25 -12.43 -22.01
N ILE A 156 -4.05 -12.32 -22.57
CA ILE A 156 -2.80 -12.72 -21.91
C ILE A 156 -2.51 -11.76 -20.76
N VAL A 157 -2.66 -10.45 -20.97
CA VAL A 157 -2.43 -9.46 -19.91
C VAL A 157 -3.42 -9.63 -18.76
N LEU A 158 -4.71 -9.81 -19.07
CA LEU A 158 -5.76 -10.07 -18.07
C LEU A 158 -5.55 -11.40 -17.34
N SER A 159 -5.11 -12.45 -18.03
CA SER A 159 -4.83 -13.73 -17.37
C SER A 159 -3.69 -13.61 -16.37
N PHE A 160 -2.64 -12.83 -16.65
CA PHE A 160 -1.59 -12.54 -15.68
C PHE A 160 -2.09 -11.73 -14.48
N TYR A 161 -3.00 -10.76 -14.68
CA TYR A 161 -3.62 -10.05 -13.55
C TYR A 161 -4.43 -11.00 -12.65
N VAL A 162 -5.27 -11.84 -13.24
CA VAL A 162 -6.08 -12.82 -12.50
C VAL A 162 -5.17 -13.82 -11.79
N LEU A 163 -4.16 -14.35 -12.48
CA LEU A 163 -3.18 -15.26 -11.91
C LEU A 163 -2.44 -14.63 -10.72
N GLY A 164 -2.03 -13.36 -10.83
CA GLY A 164 -1.39 -12.62 -9.74
C GLY A 164 -2.29 -12.51 -8.51
N VAL A 165 -3.57 -12.18 -8.70
CA VAL A 165 -4.54 -12.11 -7.60
C VAL A 165 -4.79 -13.48 -6.97
N LEU A 166 -4.95 -14.53 -7.77
CA LEU A 166 -5.12 -15.89 -7.27
C LEU A 166 -3.90 -16.35 -6.47
N LEU A 167 -2.70 -16.15 -7.02
CA LEU A 167 -1.45 -16.49 -6.35
C LEU A 167 -1.30 -15.71 -5.04
N PHE A 168 -1.62 -14.42 -5.04
CA PHE A 168 -1.62 -13.59 -3.84
C PHE A 168 -2.54 -14.16 -2.76
N LEU A 169 -3.79 -14.50 -3.09
CA LEU A 169 -4.75 -15.05 -2.13
C LEU A 169 -4.32 -16.42 -1.59
N LEU A 170 -3.72 -17.26 -2.43
CA LEU A 170 -3.21 -18.58 -2.05
C LEU A 170 -1.96 -18.48 -1.16
N LEU A 171 -1.05 -17.56 -1.45
CA LEU A 171 0.21 -17.40 -0.72
C LEU A 171 0.07 -16.50 0.52
N LEU A 172 -1.01 -15.73 0.65
CA LEU A 172 -1.20 -14.78 1.76
C LEU A 172 -1.03 -15.45 3.12
N PHE A 173 -1.73 -16.56 3.38
CA PHE A 173 -1.64 -17.27 4.67
C PHE A 173 -0.32 -18.03 4.85
N PRO A 174 0.16 -18.82 3.88
CA PRO A 174 1.45 -19.51 3.99
C PRO A 174 2.64 -18.57 4.22
N MET A 175 2.68 -17.43 3.52
CA MET A 175 3.80 -16.48 3.61
C MET A 175 3.72 -15.56 4.83
N THR A 176 2.58 -15.51 5.51
CA THR A 176 2.39 -14.78 6.77
C THR A 176 2.25 -15.73 7.96
N ASP A 177 2.79 -16.95 7.86
CA ASP A 177 2.87 -17.86 9.00
C ASP A 177 3.86 -17.29 10.05
N PRO A 178 3.40 -17.03 11.30
CA PRO A 178 4.24 -16.48 12.35
C PRO A 178 5.52 -17.30 12.61
N HIS A 179 5.50 -18.61 12.31
CA HIS A 179 6.64 -19.50 12.53
C HIS A 179 7.89 -19.07 11.73
N PHE A 180 7.72 -18.43 10.56
CA PHE A 180 8.87 -17.97 9.75
C PHE A 180 9.50 -16.68 10.25
N TYR A 181 8.80 -15.91 11.08
CA TYR A 181 9.21 -14.57 11.49
C TYR A 181 9.82 -14.50 12.90
N GLY A 182 10.06 -15.67 13.50
CA GLY A 182 10.61 -15.80 14.87
C GLY A 182 9.61 -15.40 15.95
N TRP A 183 10.05 -15.40 17.21
CA TRP A 183 9.24 -14.92 18.35
C TRP A 183 9.40 -13.42 18.56
N PRO A 184 8.45 -12.61 18.07
CA PRO A 184 7.80 -11.58 18.86
C PRO A 184 6.39 -12.07 19.20
N THR A 185 5.93 -11.87 20.43
CA THR A 185 4.56 -12.22 20.82
C THR A 185 3.57 -11.57 19.85
N PRO A 186 2.70 -12.32 19.16
CA PRO A 186 1.60 -11.74 18.40
C PRO A 186 0.89 -10.75 19.32
N ILE A 187 0.54 -9.55 18.83
CA ILE A 187 -0.20 -8.58 19.67
C ILE A 187 -1.50 -9.20 20.19
N CYS A 188 -2.06 -10.17 19.46
CA CYS A 188 -3.19 -11.00 19.89
C CYS A 188 -2.92 -11.85 21.15
N SER A 189 -1.67 -12.13 21.50
CA SER A 189 -1.26 -12.86 22.71
C SER A 189 -1.11 -11.95 23.93
N LEU A 190 -1.01 -10.63 23.75
CA LEU A 190 -1.03 -9.68 24.87
C LEU A 190 -2.43 -9.62 25.53
N ASP A 191 -3.48 -9.88 24.76
CA ASP A 191 -4.88 -9.88 25.23
C ASP A 191 -5.14 -10.98 26.28
N SER A 192 -4.43 -12.11 26.22
CA SER A 192 -4.59 -13.20 27.19
C SER A 192 -3.93 -12.96 28.55
N THR A 193 -3.14 -11.89 28.70
CA THR A 193 -2.28 -11.69 29.90
C THR A 193 -2.66 -10.46 30.74
N GLN A 194 -3.63 -9.65 30.32
CA GLN A 194 -4.18 -8.58 31.15
C GLN A 194 -5.61 -8.90 31.61
N PRO A 195 -5.79 -9.41 32.85
CA PRO A 195 -7.10 -9.41 33.49
C PRO A 195 -7.42 -7.97 33.91
N GLY A 196 -7.89 -7.16 32.97
CA GLY A 196 -8.25 -5.77 33.23
C GLY A 196 -8.47 -5.02 31.94
N SER A 197 -9.76 -4.83 31.60
CA SER A 197 -10.19 -3.84 30.63
C SER A 197 -9.53 -2.49 30.93
N LEU A 198 -8.55 -2.09 30.12
CA LEU A 198 -7.99 -0.73 30.11
C LEU A 198 -9.00 0.30 29.57
N CYS A 199 -10.15 -0.18 29.06
CA CYS A 199 -11.19 0.58 28.39
C CYS A 199 -12.57 0.34 29.08
N SER A 200 -12.61 0.33 30.41
CA SER A 200 -13.85 0.39 31.21
C SER A 200 -13.82 1.53 32.20
#